data_AF-F9U8X4-F1
#
_entry.id   AF-F9U8X4-F1
#
_cell.length_a   1.000
_cell.length_b   1.000
_cell.length_c   1.000
_cell.angle_alpha   90.00
_cell.angle_beta   90.00
_cell.angle_gamma   90.00
#
_symmetry.space_group_name_H-M   'P 1'
#
loop_
_entity.id
_entity.type
_entity.pdbx_description
1 polymer ?
#
loop_
_entity_poly.entity_id
_entity_poly.type
_entity_poly.pdbx_seq_one_letter_code
_entity_poly.pdbx_strand_id
1 'polypeptide(L)'
;MYAPKPMRPLWPPPIKRDKPPRVGGTEDARRQPRIPLTHHEILALAEPFTRRGRHVDLAGSDRLARRIRFKPTEYSATSDNPGGLTETLVLENPGRQHFRLIRTLTDAAGRVATLRSDGPDPKVLIERVEAVDPRGQFPTLGGVCVACSYRVETDPDADGGSNGKARLVLLRASTDFDGLGIELDAQVGHGMPAEIRLLPTPQRTLRPPEDLLAVLGWAWRSLRPFEAGWRAHLRIPAAEPARTPDVEAKLARTLEHLVGTLGSPPADFHRTWLRQRWFALARRTLGFLTIASLLAIGPGILMLGAPEGSPLRLLSFVMPALLVLVLIARHEAPSMKITPLPRPLPGDAWGSEPAHRDGLPEAGRRDPSVAR
;
A
#
# COMPACT_ATOMS: atom_id res chain seq x y z
N MET A 1 2.81 20.60 -40.34
CA MET A 1 2.25 19.29 -39.94
C MET A 1 3.20 18.65 -38.94
N TYR A 2 2.94 18.82 -37.64
CA TYR A 2 3.72 18.18 -36.59
C TYR A 2 2.93 16.99 -36.06
N ALA A 3 3.49 15.79 -36.18
CA ALA A 3 2.90 14.58 -35.62
C ALA A 3 2.93 14.64 -34.08
N PRO A 4 1.85 14.24 -33.39
CA PRO A 4 1.85 14.18 -31.93
C PRO A 4 2.72 13.01 -31.46
N LYS A 5 3.61 13.29 -30.50
CA LYS A 5 4.40 12.27 -29.78
C LYS A 5 3.45 11.32 -29.03
N PRO A 6 3.69 9.99 -29.04
CA PRO A 6 2.93 9.08 -28.20
C PRO A 6 3.23 9.32 -26.71
N MET A 7 2.17 9.46 -25.92
CA MET A 7 2.21 9.54 -24.46
C MET A 7 2.86 8.28 -23.86
N ARG A 8 3.85 8.49 -22.99
CA ARG A 8 4.43 7.42 -22.16
C ARG A 8 3.46 7.10 -21.02
N PRO A 9 3.26 5.82 -20.65
CA PRO A 9 2.55 5.49 -19.42
C PRO A 9 3.35 6.00 -18.20
N LEU A 10 2.67 6.75 -17.33
CA LEU A 10 3.19 7.21 -16.04
C LEU A 10 3.39 5.99 -15.11
N TRP A 11 4.59 5.41 -15.16
CA TRP A 11 5.12 4.59 -14.07
C TRP A 11 5.75 5.54 -13.03
N PRO A 12 5.63 5.30 -11.71
CA PRO A 12 6.40 6.06 -10.74
C PRO A 12 7.88 5.64 -10.78
N PRO A 13 8.82 6.54 -10.39
CA PRO A 13 10.24 6.23 -10.29
C PRO A 13 10.52 5.24 -9.14
N PRO A 14 11.67 4.55 -9.15
CA PRO A 14 12.05 3.64 -8.08
C PRO A 14 12.26 4.41 -6.77
N ILE A 15 11.49 4.04 -5.74
CA ILE A 15 11.68 4.51 -4.37
C ILE A 15 13.07 4.05 -3.89
N LYS A 16 13.94 5.02 -3.56
CA LYS A 16 15.15 4.77 -2.77
C LYS A 16 14.71 4.24 -1.40
N ARG A 17 14.97 2.97 -1.12
CA ARG A 17 14.89 2.43 0.25
C ARG A 17 16.01 3.05 1.09
N ASP A 18 15.65 3.49 2.29
CA ASP A 18 16.63 3.74 3.36
C ASP A 18 17.46 2.47 3.61
N LYS A 19 18.75 2.70 3.85
CA LYS A 19 19.79 1.68 4.10
C LYS A 19 19.29 0.60 5.07
N PRO A 20 19.44 -0.70 4.76
CA PRO A 20 19.26 -1.73 5.77
C PRO A 20 20.39 -1.61 6.82
N PRO A 21 20.14 -2.01 8.08
CA PRO A 21 21.18 -2.05 9.10
C PRO A 21 22.32 -2.98 8.65
N ARG A 22 23.55 -2.46 8.71
CA ARG A 22 24.78 -3.22 8.44
C ARG A 22 24.98 -4.26 9.55
N VAL A 23 24.88 -5.54 9.21
CA VAL A 23 25.60 -6.62 9.90
C VAL A 23 26.13 -7.61 8.86
N GLY A 24 27.45 -7.62 8.71
CA GLY A 24 28.29 -8.76 8.32
C GLY A 24 27.87 -9.63 7.14
N GLY A 25 28.01 -9.12 5.91
CA GLY A 25 27.98 -9.96 4.70
C GLY A 25 28.51 -9.14 3.53
N THR A 26 29.74 -9.41 3.14
CA THR A 26 30.50 -8.72 2.09
C THR A 26 29.65 -8.47 0.84
N GLU A 27 29.56 -7.21 0.42
CA GLU A 27 28.88 -6.75 -0.81
C GLU A 27 29.45 -7.41 -2.08
N ASP A 28 30.65 -8.01 -2.00
CA ASP A 28 31.30 -8.77 -3.06
C ASP A 28 30.72 -10.17 -3.31
N ALA A 29 29.92 -10.74 -2.39
CA ALA A 29 29.31 -12.06 -2.60
C ALA A 29 28.09 -12.03 -3.57
N ARG A 30 27.62 -10.84 -3.99
CA ARG A 30 26.43 -10.66 -4.83
C ARG A 30 26.70 -10.52 -6.33
N ARG A 31 27.96 -10.59 -6.77
CA ARG A 31 28.36 -10.63 -8.20
C ARG A 31 29.07 -11.92 -8.56
N GLN A 32 28.58 -13.07 -8.10
CA GLN A 32 28.94 -14.30 -8.81
C GLN A 32 28.36 -14.22 -10.23
N PRO A 33 29.16 -14.45 -11.29
CA PRO A 33 28.64 -14.54 -12.65
C PRO A 33 27.69 -15.72 -12.70
N ARG A 34 26.38 -15.43 -12.64
CA ARG A 34 25.35 -16.46 -12.78
C ARG A 34 25.42 -16.96 -14.21
N ILE A 35 25.69 -18.25 -14.37
CA ILE A 35 25.68 -18.88 -15.68
C ILE A 35 24.33 -18.55 -16.34
N PRO A 36 24.33 -17.92 -17.52
CA PRO A 36 23.10 -17.58 -18.23
C PRO A 36 22.28 -18.84 -18.51
N LEU A 37 20.96 -18.70 -18.63
CA LEU A 37 20.12 -19.83 -18.99
C LEU A 37 20.46 -20.35 -20.39
N THR A 38 20.84 -21.62 -20.46
CA THR A 38 21.05 -22.32 -21.74
C THR A 38 19.73 -22.55 -22.46
N HIS A 39 19.77 -22.92 -23.74
CA HIS A 39 18.55 -23.22 -24.49
C HIS A 39 17.79 -24.41 -23.91
N HIS A 40 18.51 -25.49 -23.57
CA HIS A 40 17.92 -26.68 -22.96
C HIS A 40 17.30 -26.39 -21.58
N GLU A 41 17.95 -25.56 -20.75
CA GLU A 41 17.37 -25.14 -19.47
C GLU A 41 16.06 -24.35 -19.65
N ILE A 42 15.99 -23.44 -20.64
CA ILE A 42 14.76 -22.70 -20.90
C ILE A 42 13.63 -23.64 -21.32
N LEU A 43 13.89 -24.60 -22.21
CA LEU A 43 12.90 -25.58 -22.64
C LEU A 43 12.42 -26.43 -21.47
N ALA A 44 13.33 -26.94 -20.64
CA ALA A 44 12.99 -27.74 -19.46
C ALA A 44 12.14 -26.93 -18.44
N LEU A 45 12.50 -25.67 -18.18
CA LEU A 45 11.77 -24.81 -17.26
C LEU A 45 10.40 -24.36 -17.80
N ALA A 46 10.28 -24.21 -19.12
CA ALA A 46 9.05 -23.79 -19.78
C ALA A 46 8.07 -24.94 -20.05
N GLU A 47 8.53 -26.19 -20.01
CA GLU A 47 7.71 -27.38 -20.27
C GLU A 47 6.39 -27.44 -19.46
N PRO A 48 6.38 -27.28 -18.11
CA PRO A 48 5.13 -27.34 -17.34
C PRO A 48 4.16 -26.20 -17.63
N PHE A 49 4.66 -25.08 -18.17
CA PHE A 49 3.85 -23.93 -18.59
C PHE A 49 3.27 -24.16 -19.99
N THR A 50 4.06 -24.70 -20.91
CA THR A 50 3.66 -24.98 -22.30
C THR A 50 2.55 -26.04 -22.33
N ARG A 51 2.64 -27.06 -21.46
CA ARG A 51 1.55 -28.06 -21.27
C ARG A 51 0.21 -27.45 -20.84
N ARG A 52 0.23 -26.24 -20.28
CA ARG A 52 -0.94 -25.47 -19.85
C ARG A 52 -1.30 -24.34 -20.82
N GLY A 53 -0.80 -24.41 -22.06
CA GLY A 53 -1.06 -23.41 -23.10
C GLY A 53 -0.28 -22.09 -22.92
N ARG A 54 0.69 -22.03 -22.00
CA ARG A 54 1.51 -20.83 -21.79
C ARG A 54 2.78 -20.90 -22.62
N HIS A 55 2.88 -20.06 -23.65
CA HIS A 55 4.01 -20.05 -24.57
C HIS A 55 5.08 -19.05 -24.15
N VAL A 56 6.35 -19.43 -24.31
CA VAL A 56 7.50 -18.54 -24.02
C VAL A 56 7.54 -17.38 -25.02
N ASP A 57 7.80 -16.19 -24.50
CA ASP A 57 8.21 -15.02 -25.27
C ASP A 57 9.75 -14.93 -25.23
N LEU A 58 10.40 -15.44 -26.28
CA LEU A 58 11.86 -15.46 -26.37
C LEU A 58 12.46 -14.05 -26.46
N ALA A 59 11.76 -13.11 -27.08
CA ALA A 59 12.22 -11.73 -27.23
C ALA A 59 12.13 -10.96 -25.89
N GLY A 60 11.09 -11.26 -25.10
CA GLY A 60 10.89 -10.68 -23.76
C GLY A 60 11.62 -11.39 -22.62
N SER A 61 12.30 -12.50 -22.88
CA SER A 61 13.07 -13.27 -21.89
C SER A 61 14.51 -12.78 -21.78
N ASP A 62 15.09 -12.84 -20.58
CA ASP A 62 16.46 -12.43 -20.30
C ASP A 62 17.25 -13.60 -19.71
N ARG A 63 18.13 -14.19 -20.53
CA ARG A 63 18.94 -15.35 -20.17
C ARG A 63 20.01 -15.00 -19.14
N LEU A 64 20.57 -13.79 -19.21
CA LEU A 64 21.61 -13.29 -18.30
C LEU A 64 21.01 -13.04 -16.90
N ALA A 65 19.82 -12.42 -16.85
CA ALA A 65 19.08 -12.23 -15.61
C ALA A 65 18.36 -13.50 -15.12
N ARG A 66 18.42 -14.60 -15.89
CA ARG A 66 17.73 -15.87 -15.64
C ARG A 66 16.21 -15.68 -15.45
N ARG A 67 15.59 -14.94 -16.38
CA ARG A 67 14.17 -14.62 -16.43
C ARG A 67 13.54 -15.13 -17.72
N ILE A 68 12.46 -15.89 -17.59
CA ILE A 68 11.66 -16.38 -18.72
C ILE A 68 10.31 -15.67 -18.68
N ARG A 69 9.99 -14.93 -19.75
CA ARG A 69 8.70 -14.28 -19.94
C ARG A 69 7.80 -15.16 -20.80
N PHE A 70 6.52 -15.18 -20.48
CA PHE A 70 5.51 -15.85 -21.28
C PHE A 70 4.69 -14.82 -22.07
N LYS A 71 4.15 -15.25 -23.21
CA LYS A 71 3.24 -14.44 -24.01
C LYS A 71 2.01 -14.03 -23.19
N PRO A 72 1.51 -12.79 -23.36
CA PRO A 72 0.34 -12.33 -22.64
C PRO A 72 -0.90 -13.21 -22.89
N THR A 73 -1.78 -13.30 -21.90
CA THR A 73 -3.08 -13.95 -22.01
C THR A 73 -4.17 -12.93 -21.72
N GLU A 74 -5.19 -12.88 -22.56
CA GLU A 74 -6.30 -11.94 -22.43
C GLU A 74 -7.52 -12.63 -21.83
N TYR A 75 -8.13 -11.96 -20.85
CA TYR A 75 -9.38 -12.37 -20.24
C TYR A 75 -10.46 -11.40 -20.68
N SER A 76 -11.51 -11.90 -21.33
CA SER A 76 -12.63 -11.07 -21.77
C SER A 76 -13.39 -10.49 -20.58
N ALA A 77 -14.04 -9.35 -20.83
CA ALA A 77 -14.98 -8.74 -19.91
C ALA A 77 -16.11 -9.71 -19.54
N THR A 78 -16.62 -9.59 -18.32
CA THR A 78 -17.80 -10.32 -17.83
C THR A 78 -18.86 -9.34 -17.36
N SER A 79 -20.10 -9.81 -17.18
CA SER A 79 -21.20 -9.00 -16.61
C SER A 79 -20.80 -8.30 -15.31
N ASP A 80 -20.05 -9.00 -14.47
CA ASP A 80 -19.71 -8.55 -13.11
C ASP A 80 -18.42 -7.73 -13.09
N ASN A 81 -17.66 -7.72 -14.19
CA ASN A 81 -16.45 -6.94 -14.33
C ASN A 81 -16.23 -6.59 -15.81
N PRO A 82 -16.70 -5.42 -16.26
CA PRO A 82 -16.75 -5.08 -17.68
C PRO A 82 -15.37 -4.77 -18.28
N GLY A 83 -14.30 -4.71 -17.46
CA GLY A 83 -12.93 -4.55 -17.93
C GLY A 83 -12.32 -5.89 -18.33
N GLY A 84 -11.79 -5.96 -19.55
CA GLY A 84 -10.87 -7.04 -19.91
C GLY A 84 -9.59 -6.97 -19.06
N LEU A 85 -8.95 -8.13 -18.84
CA LEU A 85 -7.66 -8.21 -18.15
C LEU A 85 -6.59 -8.74 -19.10
N THR A 86 -5.41 -8.17 -19.03
CA THR A 86 -4.21 -8.71 -19.68
C THR A 86 -3.30 -9.29 -18.60
N GLU A 87 -3.01 -10.58 -18.71
CA GLU A 87 -2.09 -11.30 -17.84
C GLU A 87 -0.73 -11.48 -18.51
N THR A 88 0.34 -11.27 -17.75
CA THR A 88 1.70 -11.66 -18.12
C THR A 88 2.30 -12.49 -17.00
N LEU A 89 2.96 -13.60 -17.36
CA LEU A 89 3.72 -14.44 -16.43
C LEU A 89 5.22 -14.26 -16.65
N VAL A 90 5.96 -14.21 -15.55
CA VAL A 90 7.44 -14.20 -15.54
C VAL A 90 7.94 -15.22 -14.53
N LEU A 91 8.78 -16.15 -14.99
CA LEU A 91 9.52 -17.08 -14.14
C LEU A 91 10.95 -16.56 -13.95
N GLU A 92 11.30 -16.21 -12.73
CA GLU A 92 12.67 -15.89 -12.33
C GLU A 92 13.34 -17.13 -11.72
N ASN A 93 14.63 -17.32 -12.00
CA ASN A 93 15.49 -18.31 -11.34
C ASN A 93 16.62 -17.59 -10.56
N PRO A 94 16.29 -17.00 -9.39
CA PRO A 94 17.23 -16.25 -8.56
C PRO A 94 18.34 -17.09 -7.90
N GLY A 95 18.24 -18.42 -7.87
CA GLY A 95 19.25 -19.29 -7.25
C GLY A 95 19.03 -20.76 -7.60
N ARG A 96 20.00 -21.63 -7.28
CA ARG A 96 19.85 -23.08 -7.53
C ARG A 96 18.59 -23.59 -6.82
N GLN A 97 17.72 -24.25 -7.59
CA GLN A 97 16.44 -24.78 -7.11
C GLN A 97 15.59 -23.76 -6.34
N HIS A 98 15.70 -22.48 -6.70
CA HIS A 98 14.83 -21.44 -6.18
C HIS A 98 14.25 -20.68 -7.35
N PHE A 99 12.96 -20.90 -7.58
CA PHE A 99 12.19 -20.26 -8.62
C PHE A 99 11.17 -19.31 -8.01
N ARG A 100 10.88 -18.25 -8.75
CA ARG A 100 9.83 -17.31 -8.43
C ARG A 100 8.97 -17.10 -9.66
N LEU A 101 7.70 -17.44 -9.56
CA LEU A 101 6.71 -17.14 -10.58
C LEU A 101 5.96 -15.87 -10.17
N ILE A 102 5.89 -14.91 -11.09
CA ILE A 102 5.17 -13.65 -10.92
C ILE A 102 4.12 -13.57 -12.01
N ARG A 103 2.85 -13.53 -11.60
CA ARG A 103 1.73 -13.11 -12.43
C ARG A 103 1.54 -11.61 -12.28
N THR A 104 1.42 -10.91 -13.39
CA THR A 104 1.04 -9.50 -13.45
C THR A 104 -0.24 -9.39 -14.25
N LEU A 105 -1.28 -8.81 -13.65
CA LEU A 105 -2.56 -8.52 -14.29
C LEU A 105 -2.68 -7.01 -14.45
N THR A 106 -3.09 -6.57 -15.63
CA THR A 106 -3.43 -5.18 -15.91
C THR A 106 -4.87 -5.13 -16.39
N ASP A 107 -5.68 -4.26 -15.81
CA ASP A 107 -7.05 -4.05 -16.26
C ASP A 107 -7.17 -2.95 -17.33
N ALA A 108 -8.36 -2.78 -17.88
CA ALA A 108 -8.65 -1.76 -18.90
C ALA A 108 -8.40 -0.31 -18.42
N ALA A 109 -8.43 -0.06 -17.11
CA ALA A 109 -8.12 1.24 -16.52
C ALA A 109 -6.61 1.42 -16.24
N GLY A 110 -5.78 0.43 -16.60
CA GLY A 110 -4.33 0.45 -16.39
C GLY A 110 -3.90 0.12 -14.96
N ARG A 111 -4.80 -0.32 -14.09
CA ARG A 111 -4.45 -0.74 -12.71
C ARG A 111 -3.76 -2.09 -12.76
N VAL A 112 -2.75 -2.25 -11.91
CA VAL A 112 -1.86 -3.41 -11.93
C VAL A 112 -1.92 -4.19 -10.62
N ALA A 113 -2.16 -5.50 -10.72
CA ALA A 113 -2.13 -6.44 -9.61
C ALA A 113 -1.08 -7.52 -9.85
N THR A 114 -0.32 -7.90 -8.82
CA THR A 114 0.69 -8.96 -8.92
C THR A 114 0.40 -10.13 -8.00
N LEU A 115 0.59 -11.36 -8.46
CA LEU A 115 0.59 -12.56 -7.62
C LEU A 115 1.96 -13.22 -7.71
N ARG A 116 2.58 -13.45 -6.55
CA ARG A 116 3.92 -14.05 -6.45
C ARG A 116 3.87 -15.41 -5.78
N SER A 117 4.53 -16.40 -6.36
CA SER A 117 4.74 -17.72 -5.78
C SER A 117 6.23 -18.08 -5.83
N ASP A 118 6.79 -18.53 -4.71
CA ASP A 118 8.21 -18.94 -4.61
C ASP A 118 8.29 -20.43 -4.25
N GLY A 119 9.32 -21.12 -4.74
CA GLY A 119 9.54 -22.53 -4.42
C GLY A 119 10.54 -23.23 -5.35
N PRO A 120 10.80 -24.53 -5.11
CA PRO A 120 11.83 -25.26 -5.82
C PRO A 120 11.38 -25.90 -7.14
N ASP A 121 10.08 -26.06 -7.36
CA ASP A 121 9.52 -26.73 -8.55
C ASP A 121 8.60 -25.78 -9.35
N PRO A 122 8.99 -25.37 -10.56
CA PRO A 122 8.16 -24.54 -11.43
C PRO A 122 6.76 -25.11 -11.70
N LYS A 123 6.61 -26.44 -11.74
CA LYS A 123 5.31 -27.10 -11.96
C LYS A 123 4.33 -26.79 -10.83
N VAL A 124 4.80 -26.87 -9.57
CA VAL A 124 3.99 -26.53 -8.40
C VAL A 124 3.71 -25.02 -8.35
N LEU A 125 4.65 -24.17 -8.80
CA LEU A 125 4.42 -22.72 -8.82
C LEU A 125 3.27 -22.32 -9.73
N ILE A 126 3.21 -22.88 -10.96
CA ILE A 126 2.12 -22.55 -11.88
C ILE A 126 0.78 -23.10 -11.38
N GLU A 127 0.74 -24.28 -10.76
CA GLU A 127 -0.46 -24.83 -10.12
C GLU A 127 -1.01 -23.89 -9.04
N ARG A 128 -0.13 -23.35 -8.19
CA ARG A 128 -0.51 -22.39 -7.15
C ARG A 128 -1.02 -21.07 -7.72
N VAL A 129 -0.42 -20.57 -8.80
CA VAL A 129 -0.84 -19.31 -9.43
C VAL A 129 -2.19 -19.48 -10.12
N GLU A 130 -2.40 -20.59 -10.84
CA GLU A 130 -3.66 -20.87 -11.54
C GLU A 130 -4.82 -21.19 -10.61
N ALA A 131 -4.56 -21.72 -9.41
CA ALA A 131 -5.58 -21.93 -8.38
C ALA A 131 -6.20 -20.61 -7.87
N VAL A 132 -5.54 -19.47 -8.09
CA VAL A 132 -6.03 -18.15 -7.71
C VAL A 132 -6.70 -17.50 -8.91
N ASP A 133 -8.01 -17.28 -8.83
CA ASP A 133 -8.78 -16.57 -9.85
C ASP A 133 -8.16 -15.18 -10.14
N PRO A 134 -7.79 -14.87 -11.40
CA PRO A 134 -7.31 -13.55 -11.79
C PRO A 134 -8.26 -12.41 -11.41
N ARG A 135 -9.57 -12.62 -11.50
CA ARG A 135 -10.56 -11.57 -11.19
C ARG A 135 -10.67 -11.29 -9.69
N GLY A 136 -10.39 -12.28 -8.85
CA GLY A 136 -10.29 -12.11 -7.40
C GLY A 136 -9.21 -11.09 -6.97
N GLN A 137 -8.26 -10.75 -7.84
CA GLN A 137 -7.28 -9.69 -7.59
C GLN A 137 -7.79 -8.27 -7.89
N PHE A 138 -9.02 -8.13 -8.39
CA PHE A 138 -9.67 -6.85 -8.69
C PHE A 138 -11.02 -6.69 -7.98
N PRO A 139 -11.10 -6.86 -6.64
CA PRO A 139 -12.36 -6.73 -5.93
C PRO A 139 -12.92 -5.29 -6.04
N THR A 140 -14.24 -5.19 -5.95
CA THR A 140 -14.92 -3.89 -5.79
C THR A 140 -15.14 -3.62 -4.30
N LEU A 141 -14.47 -2.59 -3.77
CA LEU A 141 -14.50 -2.18 -2.37
C LEU A 141 -14.94 -0.73 -2.28
N GLY A 142 -15.95 -0.42 -1.46
CA GLY A 142 -16.49 0.95 -1.36
C GLY A 142 -16.98 1.54 -2.68
N GLY A 143 -17.45 0.68 -3.60
CA GLY A 143 -17.93 1.09 -4.92
C GLY A 143 -16.83 1.35 -5.97
N VAL A 144 -15.56 1.21 -5.61
CA VAL A 144 -14.43 1.34 -6.54
C VAL A 144 -13.73 0.00 -6.71
N CYS A 145 -13.26 -0.30 -7.91
CA CYS A 145 -12.47 -1.50 -8.14
C CYS A 145 -11.02 -1.26 -7.65
N VAL A 146 -10.41 -2.28 -7.05
CA VAL A 146 -9.11 -2.17 -6.38
C VAL A 146 -8.19 -3.27 -6.90
N ALA A 147 -6.98 -2.92 -7.32
CA ALA A 147 -5.98 -3.90 -7.70
C ALA A 147 -5.24 -4.39 -6.45
N CYS A 148 -5.34 -5.69 -6.15
CA CYS A 148 -4.74 -6.31 -4.98
C CYS A 148 -3.59 -7.25 -5.38
N SER A 149 -2.41 -6.98 -4.82
CA SER A 149 -1.20 -7.76 -5.00
C SER A 149 -0.95 -8.69 -3.83
N TYR A 150 -0.67 -9.96 -4.12
CA TYR A 150 -0.56 -11.04 -3.14
C TYR A 150 0.74 -11.84 -3.29
N ARG A 151 1.12 -12.51 -2.22
CA ARG A 151 2.04 -13.66 -2.24
C ARG A 151 1.26 -14.93 -1.89
N VAL A 152 1.55 -16.01 -2.58
CA VAL A 152 1.11 -17.36 -2.18
C VAL A 152 2.14 -17.93 -1.23
N GLU A 153 1.71 -18.26 -0.02
CA GLU A 153 2.49 -19.00 0.97
C GLU A 153 1.83 -20.37 1.17
N THR A 154 2.65 -21.40 1.41
CA THR A 154 2.15 -22.71 1.84
C THR A 154 2.20 -22.79 3.33
N ASP A 155 1.12 -23.29 3.94
CA ASP A 155 1.09 -23.56 5.36
C ASP A 155 2.15 -24.63 5.71
N PRO A 156 3.17 -24.31 6.53
CA PRO A 156 4.21 -25.28 6.89
C PRO A 156 3.67 -26.39 7.81
N ASP A 157 2.57 -26.14 8.53
CA ASP A 157 1.94 -27.10 9.45
C ASP A 157 0.96 -28.05 8.75
N ALA A 158 0.83 -27.98 7.43
CA ALA A 158 0.12 -29.00 6.68
C ALA A 158 0.98 -30.28 6.63
N ASP A 159 0.70 -31.21 7.54
CA ASP A 159 1.37 -32.50 7.68
C ASP A 159 1.75 -33.15 6.35
N GLY A 160 2.99 -33.67 6.33
CA GLY A 160 3.69 -34.17 5.16
C GLY A 160 2.83 -35.05 4.25
N GLY A 161 2.67 -34.62 3.01
CA GLY A 161 2.11 -35.41 1.92
C GLY A 161 0.89 -34.78 1.24
N SER A 162 0.18 -33.86 1.90
CA SER A 162 -0.87 -33.08 1.23
C SER A 162 -0.29 -31.73 0.76
N ASN A 163 -0.69 -31.30 -0.44
CA ASN A 163 -0.38 -29.95 -0.95
C ASN A 163 -0.90 -28.94 0.09
N GLY A 164 -0.02 -28.46 0.98
CA GLY A 164 -0.40 -27.59 2.08
C GLY A 164 -1.26 -26.44 1.56
N LYS A 165 -2.39 -26.18 2.24
CA LYS A 165 -3.41 -25.26 1.75
C LYS A 165 -2.75 -23.92 1.42
N ALA A 166 -2.75 -23.57 0.14
CA ALA A 166 -2.17 -22.31 -0.33
C ALA A 166 -2.91 -21.15 0.33
N ARG A 167 -2.16 -20.26 0.97
CA ARG A 167 -2.64 -19.07 1.65
C ARG A 167 -2.21 -17.83 0.87
N LEU A 168 -3.12 -16.90 0.70
CA LEU A 168 -2.81 -15.59 0.12
C LEU A 168 -2.41 -14.63 1.22
N VAL A 169 -1.30 -13.93 1.01
CA VAL A 169 -0.79 -12.87 1.87
C VAL A 169 -0.85 -11.57 1.11
N LEU A 170 -1.71 -10.64 1.55
CA LEU A 170 -1.84 -9.33 0.92
C LEU A 170 -0.56 -8.53 1.12
N LEU A 171 -0.03 -8.02 0.01
CA LEU A 171 1.21 -7.25 -0.05
C LEU A 171 0.95 -5.77 -0.32
N ARG A 172 0.09 -5.47 -1.29
CA ARG A 172 -0.22 -4.11 -1.72
C ARG A 172 -1.62 -4.06 -2.28
N ALA A 173 -2.32 -2.96 -2.10
CA ALA A 173 -3.52 -2.64 -2.84
C ALA A 173 -3.42 -1.24 -3.43
N SER A 174 -4.02 -1.02 -4.60
CA SER A 174 -4.06 0.29 -5.23
C SER A 174 -5.34 0.52 -5.99
N THR A 175 -5.85 1.74 -5.94
CA THR A 175 -6.97 2.20 -6.76
C THR A 175 -6.79 3.68 -7.09
N ASP A 176 -7.50 4.14 -8.12
CA ASP A 176 -7.64 5.56 -8.41
C ASP A 176 -9.11 5.94 -8.22
N PHE A 177 -9.33 7.04 -7.53
CA PHE A 177 -10.66 7.59 -7.31
C PHE A 177 -10.64 9.09 -7.64
N ASP A 178 -11.27 9.46 -8.74
CA ASP A 178 -11.47 10.86 -9.13
C ASP A 178 -10.15 11.66 -9.17
N GLY A 179 -9.07 11.05 -9.72
CA GLY A 179 -7.75 11.69 -9.75
C GLY A 179 -7.03 11.72 -8.39
N LEU A 180 -7.44 10.86 -7.46
CA LEU A 180 -6.72 10.55 -6.24
C LEU A 180 -6.28 9.08 -6.26
N GLY A 181 -4.97 8.85 -6.37
CA GLY A 181 -4.39 7.54 -6.17
C GLY A 181 -4.43 7.16 -4.70
N ILE A 182 -4.99 5.99 -4.39
CA ILE A 182 -5.02 5.43 -3.05
C ILE A 182 -4.18 4.15 -3.07
N GLU A 183 -3.13 4.11 -2.28
CA GLU A 183 -2.26 2.94 -2.15
C GLU A 183 -2.23 2.45 -0.72
N LEU A 184 -2.25 1.13 -0.55
CA LEU A 184 -1.97 0.46 0.71
C LEU A 184 -0.74 -0.42 0.51
N ASP A 185 0.30 -0.21 1.31
CA ASP A 185 1.50 -1.03 1.36
C ASP A 185 1.51 -1.84 2.65
N ALA A 186 1.38 -3.16 2.51
CA ALA A 186 1.47 -4.12 3.58
C ALA A 186 2.84 -4.85 3.59
N GLN A 187 3.78 -4.52 2.69
CA GLN A 187 5.14 -5.10 2.68
C GLN A 187 6.08 -4.45 3.70
N VAL A 188 5.57 -4.19 4.88
CA VAL A 188 6.33 -3.66 6.01
C VAL A 188 6.92 -4.83 6.82
N GLY A 189 7.96 -4.58 7.61
CA GLY A 189 8.62 -5.61 8.42
C GLY A 189 7.65 -6.36 9.35
N HIS A 190 8.07 -7.50 9.90
CA HIS A 190 7.25 -8.29 10.81
C HIS A 190 6.71 -7.42 11.97
N GLY A 191 5.39 -7.46 12.20
CA GLY A 191 4.73 -6.65 13.24
C GLY A 191 4.64 -5.15 12.96
N MET A 192 5.11 -4.67 11.80
CA MET A 192 4.99 -3.27 11.41
C MET A 192 3.58 -2.96 10.89
N PRO A 193 3.09 -1.72 11.09
CA PRO A 193 1.80 -1.29 10.56
C PRO A 193 1.88 -1.11 9.04
N ALA A 194 0.80 -1.47 8.33
CA ALA A 194 0.67 -1.12 6.92
C ALA A 194 0.67 0.41 6.73
N GLU A 195 1.03 0.87 5.54
CA GLU A 195 1.03 2.28 5.18
C GLU A 195 -0.06 2.54 4.14
N ILE A 196 -0.92 3.53 4.39
CA ILE A 196 -1.89 4.05 3.43
C ILE A 196 -1.32 5.35 2.87
N ARG A 197 -1.32 5.51 1.54
CA ARG A 197 -0.88 6.72 0.84
C ARG A 197 -2.02 7.27 0.00
N LEU A 198 -2.19 8.59 0.05
CA LEU A 198 -3.10 9.36 -0.78
C LEU A 198 -2.24 10.23 -1.70
N LEU A 199 -2.32 9.97 -2.99
CA LEU A 199 -1.48 10.52 -4.05
C LEU A 199 -2.37 11.37 -4.98
N PRO A 200 -2.52 12.68 -4.72
CA PRO A 200 -3.29 13.53 -5.61
C PRO A 200 -2.61 13.62 -6.97
N THR A 201 -3.38 13.54 -8.04
CA THR A 201 -2.91 13.89 -9.39
C THR A 201 -2.64 15.40 -9.47
N PRO A 202 -1.81 15.87 -10.43
CA PRO A 202 -1.52 17.30 -10.58
C PRO A 202 -2.76 18.18 -10.75
N GLN A 203 -3.86 17.62 -11.25
CA GLN A 203 -5.13 18.31 -11.49
C GLN A 203 -6.06 18.33 -10.26
N ARG A 204 -5.70 17.60 -9.20
CA ARG A 204 -6.48 17.50 -7.97
C ARG A 204 -5.75 18.16 -6.81
N THR A 205 -6.42 19.11 -6.17
CA THR A 205 -5.92 19.68 -4.91
C THR A 205 -6.47 18.88 -3.74
N LEU A 206 -5.59 18.51 -2.80
CA LEU A 206 -5.98 17.78 -1.59
C LEU A 206 -5.27 18.37 -0.37
N ARG A 207 -6.04 19.02 0.50
CA ARG A 207 -5.65 19.55 1.81
C ARG A 207 -6.49 18.87 2.90
N PRO A 208 -6.28 17.56 3.11
CA PRO A 208 -7.04 16.79 4.07
C PRO A 208 -6.62 17.16 5.50
N PRO A 209 -7.53 17.13 6.47
CA PRO A 209 -7.14 17.28 7.87
C PRO A 209 -6.37 16.04 8.35
N GLU A 210 -5.52 16.20 9.36
CA GLU A 210 -4.72 15.09 9.93
C GLU A 210 -5.60 13.96 10.49
N ASP A 211 -6.86 14.23 10.85
CA ASP A 211 -7.80 13.27 11.40
C ASP A 211 -8.66 12.57 10.34
N LEU A 212 -8.47 12.86 9.03
CA LEU A 212 -9.30 12.32 7.94
C LEU A 212 -9.48 10.80 8.02
N LEU A 213 -8.42 10.05 8.31
CA LEU A 213 -8.49 8.59 8.50
C LEU A 213 -8.64 8.20 9.97
N ALA A 214 -8.10 9.00 10.90
CA ALA A 214 -8.12 8.70 12.32
C ALA A 214 -9.56 8.56 12.87
N VAL A 215 -10.55 9.25 12.27
CA VAL A 215 -11.96 9.12 12.66
C VAL A 215 -12.52 7.71 12.54
N LEU A 216 -11.90 6.84 11.73
CA LEU A 216 -12.35 5.45 11.54
C LEU A 216 -12.10 4.55 12.75
N GLY A 217 -11.20 4.93 13.65
CA GLY A 217 -10.98 4.23 14.92
C GLY A 217 -9.51 4.04 15.27
N TRP A 218 -9.23 3.14 16.22
CA TRP A 218 -7.90 2.90 16.81
C TRP A 218 -6.87 2.33 15.83
N ALA A 219 -7.32 1.63 14.79
CA ALA A 219 -6.41 1.05 13.81
C ALA A 219 -5.84 2.10 12.85
N TRP A 220 -6.53 3.21 12.62
CA TRP A 220 -6.12 4.26 11.69
C TRP A 220 -5.41 5.38 12.42
N ARG A 221 -4.22 5.73 11.92
CA ARG A 221 -3.39 6.80 12.46
C ARG A 221 -3.61 8.10 11.73
N SER A 222 -3.13 9.19 12.32
CA SER A 222 -3.25 10.52 11.72
C SER A 222 -2.50 10.58 10.40
N LEU A 223 -3.12 11.27 9.45
CA LEU A 223 -2.57 11.54 8.14
C LEU A 223 -1.44 12.58 8.26
N ARG A 224 -0.33 12.34 7.57
CA ARG A 224 0.86 13.18 7.57
C ARG A 224 1.25 13.55 6.15
N PRO A 225 1.66 14.80 5.89
CA PRO A 225 2.18 15.16 4.58
C PRO A 225 3.54 14.49 4.34
N PHE A 226 3.81 14.15 3.09
CA PHE A 226 5.12 13.73 2.59
C PHE A 226 5.31 14.24 1.14
N GLU A 227 6.45 13.94 0.51
CA GLU A 227 6.83 14.50 -0.80
C GLU A 227 5.78 14.33 -1.90
N ALA A 228 5.11 13.17 -1.99
CA ALA A 228 4.17 12.86 -3.07
C ALA A 228 2.69 12.92 -2.65
N GLY A 229 2.38 13.45 -1.46
CA GLY A 229 1.01 13.57 -0.98
C GLY A 229 0.89 13.34 0.53
N TRP A 230 0.02 12.42 0.92
CA TRP A 230 -0.29 12.15 2.31
C TRP A 230 -0.14 10.68 2.67
N ARG A 231 0.33 10.38 3.89
CA ARG A 231 0.48 9.01 4.38
C ARG A 231 -0.08 8.83 5.78
N ALA A 232 -0.61 7.66 6.08
CA ALA A 232 -1.07 7.26 7.40
C ALA A 232 -0.67 5.80 7.66
N HIS A 233 -0.49 5.45 8.93
CA HIS A 233 -0.27 4.06 9.32
C HIS A 233 -1.59 3.37 9.66
N LEU A 234 -1.68 2.09 9.30
CA LEU A 234 -2.78 1.21 9.60
C LEU A 234 -2.27 0.05 10.46
N ARG A 235 -2.76 -0.04 11.69
CA ARG A 235 -2.42 -1.15 12.60
C ARG A 235 -3.07 -2.42 12.09
N ILE A 236 -2.25 -3.44 11.87
CA ILE A 236 -2.64 -4.77 11.36
C ILE A 236 -2.04 -5.86 12.27
N PRO A 237 -2.63 -7.06 12.31
CA PRO A 237 -2.03 -8.21 12.99
C PRO A 237 -0.62 -8.52 12.48
N ALA A 238 0.24 -9.02 13.36
CA ALA A 238 1.64 -9.27 13.05
C ALA A 238 1.86 -10.46 12.10
N ALA A 239 0.95 -11.45 12.14
CA ALA A 239 1.11 -12.72 11.44
C ALA A 239 -0.21 -13.21 10.82
N GLU A 240 -0.07 -14.04 9.79
CA GLU A 240 -1.17 -14.80 9.20
C GLU A 240 -1.63 -15.93 10.15
N PRO A 241 -2.90 -16.36 10.12
CA PRO A 241 -3.94 -16.11 9.10
C PRO A 241 -4.83 -14.88 9.34
N ALA A 242 -4.72 -14.24 10.51
CA ALA A 242 -5.60 -13.12 10.86
C ALA A 242 -5.29 -11.84 10.09
N ARG A 243 -4.05 -11.70 9.59
CA ARG A 243 -3.52 -10.47 9.03
C ARG A 243 -4.18 -10.10 7.70
N THR A 244 -4.18 -10.98 6.69
CA THR A 244 -4.74 -10.65 5.37
C THR A 244 -6.24 -10.27 5.43
N PRO A 245 -7.12 -11.07 6.07
CA PRO A 245 -8.54 -10.71 6.19
C PRO A 245 -8.77 -9.38 6.92
N ASP A 246 -7.99 -9.09 7.98
CA ASP A 246 -8.09 -7.82 8.70
C ASP A 246 -7.65 -6.61 7.85
N VAL A 247 -6.57 -6.77 7.06
CA VAL A 247 -6.12 -5.71 6.15
C VAL A 247 -7.17 -5.44 5.07
N GLU A 248 -7.75 -6.47 4.47
CA GLU A 248 -8.78 -6.33 3.44
C GLU A 248 -10.06 -5.66 3.99
N ALA A 249 -10.52 -6.07 5.18
CA ALA A 249 -11.67 -5.44 5.82
C ALA A 249 -11.42 -3.96 6.16
N LYS A 250 -10.23 -3.64 6.66
CA LYS A 250 -9.84 -2.25 6.95
C LYS A 250 -9.65 -1.41 5.68
N LEU A 251 -9.13 -2.01 4.61
CA LEU A 251 -9.03 -1.37 3.30
C LEU A 251 -10.42 -1.03 2.76
N ALA A 252 -11.36 -1.98 2.78
CA ALA A 252 -12.75 -1.75 2.36
C ALA A 252 -13.38 -0.57 3.11
N ARG A 253 -13.27 -0.57 4.45
CA ARG A 253 -13.77 0.52 5.29
C ARG A 253 -13.08 1.87 5.02
N THR A 254 -11.79 1.84 4.70
CA THR A 254 -11.03 3.05 4.33
C THR A 254 -11.57 3.64 3.02
N LEU A 255 -11.79 2.79 2.02
CA LEU A 255 -12.28 3.21 0.72
C LEU A 255 -13.72 3.71 0.78
N GLU A 256 -14.61 2.99 1.46
CA GLU A 256 -15.99 3.46 1.71
C GLU A 256 -16.02 4.86 2.33
N HIS A 257 -15.17 5.09 3.33
CA HIS A 257 -15.05 6.38 3.98
C HIS A 257 -14.50 7.47 3.09
N LEU A 258 -13.45 7.18 2.31
CA LEU A 258 -12.84 8.15 1.41
C LEU A 258 -13.80 8.50 0.27
N VAL A 259 -14.45 7.52 -0.35
CA VAL A 259 -15.44 7.74 -1.41
C VAL A 259 -16.61 8.58 -0.88
N GLY A 260 -17.17 8.24 0.28
CA GLY A 260 -18.26 9.00 0.88
C GLY A 260 -17.86 10.42 1.32
N THR A 261 -16.67 10.57 1.91
CA THR A 261 -16.20 11.86 2.44
C THR A 261 -15.75 12.81 1.33
N LEU A 262 -14.96 12.32 0.38
CA LEU A 262 -14.41 13.15 -0.70
C LEU A 262 -15.43 13.40 -1.81
N GLY A 263 -16.47 12.56 -1.92
CA GLY A 263 -17.62 12.82 -2.79
C GLY A 263 -18.59 13.88 -2.23
N SER A 264 -18.42 14.28 -0.97
CA SER A 264 -19.25 15.30 -0.31
C SER A 264 -18.49 16.64 -0.15
N PRO A 265 -19.17 17.78 0.02
CA PRO A 265 -18.52 19.05 0.35
C PRO A 265 -17.64 18.96 1.62
N PRO A 266 -16.49 19.68 1.68
CA PRO A 266 -15.59 19.66 2.84
C PRO A 266 -16.23 19.99 4.20
N ALA A 267 -17.24 20.86 4.19
CA ALA A 267 -17.95 21.25 5.41
C ALA A 267 -18.70 20.07 6.05
N ASP A 268 -19.17 19.11 5.25
CA ASP A 268 -19.99 18.00 5.73
C ASP A 268 -19.17 16.98 6.51
N PHE A 269 -17.88 16.82 6.20
CA PHE A 269 -16.98 15.98 7.00
C PHE A 269 -16.98 16.38 8.47
N HIS A 270 -16.91 17.69 8.76
CA HIS A 270 -16.92 18.17 10.14
C HIS A 270 -18.26 17.89 10.83
N ARG A 271 -19.38 18.06 10.12
CA ARG A 271 -20.73 17.82 10.67
C ARG A 271 -20.96 16.34 10.96
N THR A 272 -20.66 15.48 9.98
CA THR A 272 -20.90 14.03 10.07
C THR A 272 -19.98 13.36 11.09
N TRP A 273 -18.72 13.78 11.18
CA TRP A 273 -17.70 13.10 12.00
C TRP A 273 -17.29 13.88 13.26
N LEU A 274 -18.05 14.89 13.68
CA LEU A 274 -17.68 15.78 14.80
C LEU A 274 -17.21 15.02 16.04
N ARG A 275 -17.98 14.03 16.49
CA ARG A 275 -17.67 13.23 17.68
C ARG A 275 -16.39 12.41 17.51
N GLN A 276 -16.22 11.80 16.34
CA GLN A 276 -15.07 10.96 16.03
C GLN A 276 -13.80 11.79 15.89
N ARG A 277 -13.89 13.03 15.40
CA ARG A 277 -12.77 13.98 15.34
C ARG A 277 -12.31 14.37 16.76
N TRP A 278 -13.25 14.66 17.66
CA TRP A 278 -12.93 14.87 19.07
C TRP A 278 -12.32 13.64 19.73
N PHE A 279 -12.84 12.45 19.42
CA PHE A 279 -12.26 11.20 19.91
C PHE A 279 -10.85 10.94 19.36
N ALA A 280 -10.59 11.27 18.10
CA ALA A 280 -9.26 11.20 17.51
C ALA A 280 -8.28 12.15 18.21
N LEU A 281 -8.70 13.39 18.50
CA LEU A 281 -7.92 14.33 19.29
C LEU A 281 -7.64 13.80 20.71
N ALA A 282 -8.68 13.34 21.41
CA ALA A 282 -8.57 12.79 22.77
C ALA A 282 -7.62 11.59 22.85
N ARG A 283 -7.68 10.67 21.86
CA ARG A 283 -6.75 9.53 21.80
C ARG A 283 -5.30 9.96 21.61
N ARG A 284 -5.06 11.01 20.84
CA ARG A 284 -3.71 11.56 20.63
C ARG A 284 -3.20 12.26 21.89
N THR A 285 -4.03 13.04 22.56
CA THR A 285 -3.65 13.72 23.82
C THR A 285 -3.45 12.72 24.96
N LEU A 286 -4.17 11.60 24.99
CA LEU A 286 -3.99 10.54 25.98
C LEU A 286 -2.55 10.03 26.03
N GLY A 287 -1.84 9.97 24.89
CA GLY A 287 -0.43 9.61 24.87
C GLY A 287 0.48 10.62 25.55
N PHE A 288 0.27 11.91 25.28
CA PHE A 288 0.98 12.99 25.96
C PHE A 288 0.67 13.01 27.44
N LEU A 289 -0.59 12.84 27.83
CA LEU A 289 -0.98 12.74 29.24
C LEU A 289 -0.32 11.55 29.92
N THR A 290 -0.26 10.39 29.26
CA THR A 290 0.44 9.21 29.82
C THR A 290 1.91 9.51 30.09
N ILE A 291 2.63 10.11 29.13
CA ILE A 291 4.04 10.48 29.26
C ILE A 291 4.22 11.54 30.36
N ALA A 292 3.39 12.60 30.34
CA ALA A 292 3.43 13.67 31.33
C ALA A 292 3.15 13.15 32.75
N SER A 293 2.16 12.26 32.90
CA SER A 293 1.85 11.59 34.16
C SER A 293 3.03 10.76 34.65
N LEU A 294 3.64 9.92 33.81
CA LEU A 294 4.82 9.13 34.20
C LEU A 294 5.99 10.04 34.62
N LEU A 295 6.20 11.15 33.92
CA LEU A 295 7.25 12.11 34.23
C LEU A 295 6.98 12.86 35.55
N ALA A 296 5.71 13.15 35.86
CA ALA A 296 5.30 13.86 37.07
C ALA A 296 5.28 12.96 38.33
N ILE A 297 5.04 11.65 38.17
CA ILE A 297 4.97 10.70 39.30
C ILE A 297 6.27 10.67 40.10
N GLY A 298 7.43 10.67 39.44
CA GLY A 298 8.74 10.62 40.11
C GLY A 298 8.98 11.80 41.07
N PRO A 299 8.95 13.05 40.57
CA PRO A 299 9.03 14.25 41.42
C PRO A 299 7.92 14.33 42.46
N GLY A 300 6.69 13.92 42.12
CA GLY A 300 5.58 13.88 43.06
C GLY A 300 5.87 13.01 44.27
N ILE A 301 6.37 11.79 44.07
CA ILE A 301 6.75 10.87 45.15
C ILE A 301 7.84 11.47 46.06
N LEU A 302 8.80 12.21 45.49
CA LEU A 302 9.86 12.86 46.26
C LEU A 302 9.33 14.05 47.08
N MET A 303 8.45 14.88 46.49
CA MET A 303 7.86 16.03 47.20
C MET A 303 6.93 15.60 48.34
N LEU A 304 6.28 14.43 48.22
CA LEU A 304 5.43 13.86 49.28
C LEU A 304 6.23 13.21 50.43
N GLY A 305 7.56 13.22 50.41
CA GLY A 305 8.38 12.77 51.53
C GLY A 305 8.38 11.26 51.76
N ALA A 306 8.35 10.46 50.68
CA ALA A 306 8.30 9.00 50.79
C ALA A 306 9.48 8.43 51.63
N PRO A 307 9.22 7.56 52.63
CA PRO A 307 10.24 7.01 53.51
C PRO A 307 11.35 6.27 52.77
N GLU A 308 12.55 6.26 53.35
CA GLU A 308 13.67 5.43 52.88
C GLU A 308 13.28 3.94 52.98
N GLY A 309 13.44 3.21 51.88
CA GLY A 309 13.00 1.81 51.76
C GLY A 309 11.55 1.61 51.30
N SER A 310 10.78 2.68 51.10
CA SER A 310 9.41 2.56 50.59
C SER A 310 9.37 2.04 49.15
N PRO A 311 8.46 1.11 48.80
CA PRO A 311 8.25 0.67 47.42
C PRO A 311 7.87 1.82 46.47
N LEU A 312 7.31 2.92 46.99
CA LEU A 312 7.04 4.14 46.21
C LEU A 312 8.33 4.83 45.76
N ARG A 313 9.35 4.86 46.62
CA ARG A 313 10.66 5.43 46.27
C ARG A 313 11.42 4.53 45.29
N LEU A 314 11.19 3.21 45.33
CA LEU A 314 11.68 2.30 44.29
C LEU A 314 11.00 2.57 42.94
N LEU A 315 9.69 2.83 42.94
CA LEU A 315 8.90 3.09 41.73
C LEU A 315 9.43 4.30 40.95
N SER A 316 9.86 5.38 41.63
CA SER A 316 10.41 6.56 40.97
C SER A 316 11.69 6.27 40.17
N PHE A 317 12.52 5.31 40.61
CA PHE A 317 13.70 4.85 39.86
C PHE A 317 13.34 3.98 38.64
N VAL A 318 12.20 3.30 38.66
CA VAL A 318 11.72 2.45 37.54
C VAL A 318 10.92 3.24 36.50
N MET A 319 10.36 4.40 36.86
CA MET A 319 9.58 5.25 35.95
C MET A 319 10.27 5.58 34.62
N PRO A 320 11.57 5.96 34.57
CA PRO A 320 12.26 6.22 33.31
C PRO A 320 12.29 4.99 32.39
N ALA A 321 12.53 3.79 32.94
CA ALA A 321 12.53 2.55 32.17
C ALA A 321 11.13 2.19 31.65
N LEU A 322 10.10 2.38 32.47
CA LEU A 322 8.69 2.21 32.07
C LEU A 322 8.29 3.20 30.97
N LEU A 323 8.75 4.44 31.04
CA LEU A 323 8.50 5.46 30.01
C LEU A 323 9.13 5.06 28.67
N VAL A 324 10.37 4.56 28.68
CA VAL A 324 11.02 4.02 27.47
C VAL A 324 10.23 2.83 26.92
N LEU A 325 9.80 1.89 27.77
CA LEU A 325 9.01 0.73 27.35
C LEU A 325 7.68 1.13 26.69
N VAL A 326 6.98 2.11 27.28
CA VAL A 326 5.71 2.64 26.74
C VAL A 326 5.93 3.32 25.38
N LEU A 327 7.01 4.07 25.21
CA LEU A 327 7.34 4.72 23.93
C LEU A 327 7.63 3.69 22.84
N ILE A 328 8.40 2.64 23.14
CA ILE A 328 8.71 1.56 22.20
C ILE A 328 7.42 0.82 21.81
N ALA A 329 6.59 0.45 22.80
CA ALA A 329 5.35 -0.30 22.56
C ALA A 329 4.34 0.45 21.67
N ARG A 330 4.40 1.78 21.63
CA ARG A 330 3.48 2.59 20.82
C ARG A 330 3.83 2.65 19.32
N HIS A 331 5.02 2.22 18.91
CA HIS A 331 5.51 2.26 17.51
C HIS A 331 5.35 3.63 16.81
N GLU A 332 5.17 4.72 17.58
CA GLU A 332 4.98 6.06 17.07
C GLU A 332 5.67 7.06 18.00
N ALA A 333 6.61 7.83 17.46
CA ALA A 333 7.12 8.98 18.18
C ALA A 333 6.00 10.02 18.32
N PRO A 334 5.69 10.51 19.53
CA PRO A 334 4.69 11.55 19.71
C PRO A 334 5.12 12.79 18.93
N SER A 335 4.34 13.20 17.92
CA SER A 335 4.66 14.40 17.16
C SER A 335 4.48 15.62 18.04
N MET A 336 5.54 16.40 18.29
CA MET A 336 5.47 17.62 19.12
C MET A 336 4.66 18.77 18.51
N LYS A 337 4.07 18.59 17.32
CA LYS A 337 3.15 19.58 16.73
C LYS A 337 1.82 19.58 17.49
N ILE A 338 1.50 20.72 18.10
CA ILE A 338 0.18 21.03 18.67
C ILE A 338 -0.84 20.92 17.54
N THR A 339 -1.73 19.95 17.64
CA THR A 339 -2.80 19.76 16.65
C THR A 339 -3.81 20.89 16.75
N PRO A 340 -4.25 21.45 15.61
CA PRO A 340 -5.39 22.37 15.64
C PRO A 340 -6.63 21.64 16.14
N LEU A 341 -7.48 22.36 16.87
CA LEU A 341 -8.79 21.85 17.29
C LEU A 341 -9.64 21.50 16.06
N PRO A 342 -10.56 20.51 16.15
CA PRO A 342 -11.45 20.16 15.06
C PRO A 342 -12.25 21.39 14.62
N ARG A 343 -12.00 21.87 13.40
CA ARG A 343 -12.71 23.00 12.79
C ARG A 343 -13.33 22.58 11.45
N PRO A 344 -14.39 23.26 11.00
CA PRO A 344 -14.90 23.12 9.64
C PRO A 344 -13.77 23.34 8.62
N LEU A 345 -13.79 22.54 7.55
CA LEU A 345 -12.82 22.65 6.46
C LEU A 345 -13.25 23.76 5.49
N PRO A 346 -12.30 24.46 4.85
CA PRO A 346 -12.61 25.39 3.78
C PRO A 346 -13.14 24.63 2.55
N GLY A 347 -13.98 25.29 1.74
CA GLY A 347 -14.65 24.67 0.59
C GLY A 347 -13.72 24.18 -0.52
N ASP A 348 -12.47 24.64 -0.53
CA ASP A 348 -11.42 24.25 -1.48
C ASP A 348 -10.55 23.08 -0.98
N ALA A 349 -10.86 22.47 0.18
CA ALA A 349 -9.99 21.48 0.82
C ALA A 349 -9.77 20.20 -0.04
N TRP A 350 -10.69 19.86 -0.94
CA TRP A 350 -10.52 18.75 -1.87
C TRP A 350 -11.13 19.02 -3.25
N GLY A 351 -10.86 20.21 -3.78
CA GLY A 351 -11.30 20.62 -5.11
C GLY A 351 -10.53 19.95 -6.24
N SER A 352 -11.26 19.55 -7.27
CA SER A 352 -10.71 19.28 -8.60
C SER A 352 -10.63 20.61 -9.33
N GLU A 353 -9.44 21.00 -9.81
CA GLU A 353 -9.37 22.18 -10.67
C GLU A 353 -10.12 21.82 -11.97
N PRO A 354 -11.12 22.62 -12.41
CA PRO A 354 -11.76 22.34 -13.68
C PRO A 354 -10.66 22.41 -14.74
N ALA A 355 -10.46 21.30 -15.46
CA ALA A 355 -9.50 21.25 -16.56
C ALA A 355 -9.71 22.48 -17.44
N HIS A 356 -8.70 23.36 -17.45
CA HIS A 356 -8.66 24.58 -18.24
C HIS A 356 -9.07 24.24 -19.66
N ARG A 357 -10.30 24.62 -20.02
CA ARG A 357 -10.89 24.37 -21.34
C ARG A 357 -10.50 25.49 -22.29
N ASP A 358 -9.24 25.90 -22.28
CA ASP A 358 -8.72 26.93 -23.19
C ASP A 358 -7.89 26.26 -24.27
N GLY A 359 -8.60 25.98 -25.36
CA GLY A 359 -8.05 25.57 -26.64
C GLY A 359 -9.00 25.83 -27.80
N LEU A 360 -10.04 26.64 -27.60
CA LEU A 360 -10.88 27.15 -28.68
C LEU A 360 -10.59 28.66 -28.78
N PRO A 361 -9.99 29.13 -29.88
CA PRO A 361 -9.88 30.56 -30.10
C PRO A 361 -11.29 31.13 -30.21
N GLU A 362 -11.59 32.17 -29.43
CA GLU A 362 -12.71 33.07 -29.68
C GLU A 362 -12.54 33.71 -31.06
N ALA A 363 -13.03 33.01 -32.09
CA ALA A 363 -13.21 33.56 -33.41
C ALA A 363 -14.63 34.09 -33.52
N GLY A 364 -14.76 35.42 -33.56
CA GLY A 364 -15.87 36.05 -34.29
C GLY A 364 -16.97 36.70 -33.46
N ARG A 365 -16.62 37.69 -32.63
CA ARG A 365 -17.55 38.80 -32.39
C ARG A 365 -17.29 39.87 -33.45
N ARG A 366 -18.01 39.80 -34.57
CA ARG A 366 -18.06 40.89 -35.56
C ARG A 366 -18.82 42.06 -34.94
N ASP A 367 -18.14 43.18 -34.80
CA ASP A 367 -18.73 44.50 -34.59
C ASP A 367 -19.47 44.93 -35.87
N PRO A 368 -20.77 45.30 -35.82
CA PRO A 368 -21.45 45.90 -36.95
C PRO A 368 -21.60 47.40 -36.69
N SER A 369 -20.55 48.20 -36.90
CA SER A 369 -20.70 49.66 -36.91
C SER A 369 -19.52 50.42 -37.52
N VAL A 370 -19.32 50.32 -38.84
CA VAL A 370 -18.77 51.45 -39.62
C VAL A 370 -19.50 51.54 -40.95
N ALA A 371 -20.53 52.38 -40.96
CA ALA A 371 -21.07 52.99 -42.18
C ALA A 371 -21.50 54.41 -41.82
N ARG A 372 -20.59 55.37 -41.99
CA ARG A 372 -20.81 56.68 -42.62
C ARG A 372 -19.53 57.48 -42.67
#